data_AF-A0A183IXS9-F1
#
_entry.id   AF-A0A183IXS9-F1
#
_cell.length_a   1.000
_cell.length_b   1.000
_cell.length_c   1.000
_cell.angle_alpha   90.00
_cell.angle_beta   90.00
_cell.angle_gamma   90.00
#
_symmetry.space_group_name_H-M   'P 1'
#
loop_
_entity.id
_entity.type
_entity.pdbx_description
1 polymer ?
#
loop_
_entity_poly.entity_id
_entity_poly.type
_entity_poly.pdbx_seq_one_letter_code
_entity_poly.pdbx_strand_id
1 'polypeptide(L)' 'MTISYSRDVASIRLSKFVRLLFKWKGSIYRLLYKELIVFLALYLFLSVLYRFCLNEEGSR' A
#
# COMPACT_ATOMS: atom_id res chain seq x y z
N MET A 1 31.03 12.63 -8.69
CA MET A 1 30.34 13.37 -9.77
C MET A 1 28.86 13.34 -9.46
N THR A 2 28.27 14.48 -9.10
CA THR A 2 26.88 14.58 -8.63
C THR A 2 25.97 14.88 -9.82
N ILE A 3 25.09 13.94 -10.17
CA ILE A 3 24.18 14.06 -11.32
C ILE A 3 22.89 14.73 -10.83
N SER A 4 22.64 15.94 -11.31
CA SER A 4 21.43 16.72 -10.99
C SER A 4 20.28 16.30 -11.91
N TYR A 5 19.39 15.42 -11.44
CA TYR A 5 18.20 14.92 -12.16
C TYR A 5 17.03 15.92 -12.24
N SER A 6 17.22 17.16 -11.79
CA SER A 6 16.15 18.15 -11.59
C SER A 6 15.51 18.68 -12.89
N ARG A 7 16.14 18.47 -14.06
CA ARG A 7 15.62 18.99 -15.34
C ARG A 7 14.64 18.06 -16.05
N ASP A 8 14.68 16.76 -15.81
CA ASP A 8 13.78 15.80 -16.49
C ASP A 8 12.43 15.61 -15.79
N VAL A 9 12.33 15.97 -14.51
CA VAL A 9 11.09 15.81 -13.72
C VAL A 9 10.02 16.87 -14.00
N ALA A 10 10.37 17.97 -14.69
CA ALA A 10 9.44 19.06 -14.97
C ALA A 10 8.57 18.83 -16.23
N SER A 11 8.95 17.90 -17.11
CA SER A 11 8.30 17.67 -18.42
C SER A 11 7.38 16.43 -18.44
N ILE A 12 7.45 15.57 -17.42
CA ILE A 12 6.67 14.32 -17.41
C ILE A 12 5.30 14.62 -16.82
N ARG A 13 4.32 14.89 -17.68
CA ARG A 13 2.88 14.90 -17.35
C ARG A 13 2.57 13.80 -16.34
N LEU A 14 2.01 14.13 -15.17
CA LEU A 14 1.72 13.17 -14.08
C LEU A 14 1.06 11.88 -14.57
N SER A 15 0.25 11.95 -15.63
CA SER A 15 -0.40 10.81 -16.28
C SER A 15 0.56 9.79 -16.94
N LYS A 16 1.79 10.16 -17.31
CA LYS A 16 2.84 9.25 -17.79
C LYS A 16 3.55 8.57 -16.61
N PHE A 17 3.70 9.26 -15.48
CA PHE A 17 4.22 8.69 -14.24
C PHE A 17 3.25 7.66 -13.65
N VAL A 18 1.95 7.96 -13.58
CA VAL A 18 0.90 6.99 -13.18
C VAL A 18 0.90 5.78 -14.14
N ARG A 19 1.06 6.00 -15.45
CA ARG A 19 1.18 4.89 -16.42
C ARG A 19 2.46 4.07 -16.28
N LEU A 20 3.56 4.66 -15.81
CA LEU A 20 4.77 3.94 -15.44
C LEU A 20 4.57 3.13 -14.15
N LEU A 21 3.91 3.73 -13.15
CA LEU A 21 3.52 3.08 -11.90
C LEU A 21 2.61 1.86 -12.17
N PHE A 22 1.65 2.02 -13.09
CA PHE A 22 0.71 0.98 -13.53
C PHE A 22 1.30 -0.02 -14.55
N LYS A 23 2.52 0.20 -15.06
CA LYS A 23 3.20 -0.75 -15.96
C LYS A 23 3.75 -1.91 -15.12
N TRP A 24 2.89 -2.90 -14.98
CA TRP A 24 2.91 -4.04 -14.08
C TRP A 24 3.99 -5.09 -14.40
N LYS A 25 5.26 -4.70 -14.51
CA LYS A 25 6.37 -5.65 -14.72
C LYS A 25 7.53 -5.34 -13.77
N GLY A 26 7.31 -5.57 -12.48
CA GLY A 26 8.38 -5.55 -11.45
C GLY A 26 8.41 -4.33 -10.53
N SER A 27 7.33 -3.54 -10.47
CA SER A 27 7.28 -2.34 -9.62
C SER A 27 7.08 -2.68 -8.13
N ILE A 28 7.54 -1.74 -7.28
CA ILE A 28 7.44 -1.64 -5.81
C ILE A 28 6.13 -2.18 -5.23
N TYR A 29 5.04 -2.17 -6.00
CA TYR A 29 3.79 -2.85 -5.67
C TYR A 29 3.93 -4.28 -5.21
N ARG A 30 4.86 -5.10 -5.74
CA ARG A 30 5.04 -6.47 -5.21
C ARG A 30 5.59 -6.50 -3.80
N LEU A 31 6.42 -5.53 -3.43
CA LEU A 31 6.97 -5.38 -2.09
C LEU A 31 5.91 -4.76 -1.16
N LEU A 32 5.28 -3.68 -1.62
CA LEU A 32 4.25 -2.94 -0.89
C LEU A 32 2.99 -3.79 -0.64
N TYR A 33 2.62 -4.66 -1.59
CA TYR A 33 1.45 -5.53 -1.46
C TYR A 33 1.63 -6.58 -0.37
N LYS A 34 2.86 -7.06 -0.13
CA LYS A 34 3.14 -7.95 1.02
C LYS A 34 2.91 -7.23 2.35
N GLU A 35 3.49 -6.04 2.51
CA GLU A 35 3.31 -5.23 3.72
C GLU A 35 1.85 -4.82 3.93
N LEU A 36 1.15 -4.43 2.85
CA LEU A 36 -0.28 -4.08 2.90
C LEU A 36 -1.15 -5.28 3.28
N ILE A 37 -0.90 -6.47 2.74
CA ILE A 37 -1.64 -7.67 3.12
C ILE A 37 -1.40 -8.00 4.59
N VAL A 38 -0.16 -7.95 5.06
CA VAL A 38 0.17 -8.25 6.47
C VAL A 38 -0.54 -7.26 7.39
N PHE A 39 -0.50 -5.96 7.06
CA PHE A 39 -1.19 -4.93 7.82
C PHE A 39 -2.71 -5.12 7.83
N LEU A 40 -3.30 -5.43 6.67
CA LEU A 40 -4.73 -5.68 6.53
C LEU A 40 -5.16 -6.95 7.27
N ALA A 41 -4.36 -8.01 7.21
CA ALA A 41 -4.60 -9.26 7.91
C ALA A 41 -4.57 -9.07 9.42
N LEU A 42 -3.58 -8.34 9.95
CA LEU A 42 -3.51 -7.95 11.36
C LEU A 42 -4.71 -7.10 11.79
N TYR A 43 -5.09 -6.11 10.97
CA TYR A 43 -6.24 -5.27 11.25
C TYR A 43 -7.55 -6.07 11.30
N LEU A 44 -7.77 -6.94 10.30
CA LEU A 44 -8.93 -7.83 10.27
C LEU A 44 -8.90 -8.82 11.43
N PHE A 45 -7.74 -9.37 11.77
CA PHE A 45 -7.59 -10.27 12.90
C PHE A 45 -7.95 -9.58 14.23
N LEU A 46 -7.47 -8.36 14.46
CA LEU A 46 -7.86 -7.55 15.61
C LEU A 46 -9.35 -7.19 15.59
N SER A 47 -9.90 -6.84 14.43
CA SER A 47 -11.32 -6.50 14.28
C SER A 47 -12.21 -7.71 14.56
N VAL A 48 -11.81 -8.89 14.10
CA VAL A 48 -12.51 -10.15 14.38
C VAL A 48 -12.34 -10.53 15.84
N LEU A 49 -11.14 -10.45 16.42
CA LEU A 49 -10.93 -10.66 17.85
C LEU A 49 -11.81 -9.74 18.69
N TYR A 50 -11.84 -8.45 18.38
CA TYR A 50 -12.71 -7.50 19.07
C TYR A 50 -14.18 -7.88 18.91
N ARG A 51 -14.63 -8.22 17.69
CA ARG A 51 -16.01 -8.65 17.47
C ARG A 51 -16.34 -10.00 18.09
N PHE A 52 -15.43 -10.96 18.14
CA PHE A 52 -15.72 -12.30 18.66
C PHE A 52 -15.60 -12.31 20.19
N CYS A 53 -14.50 -11.78 20.72
CA CYS A 53 -14.29 -11.63 22.16
C CYS A 53 -15.40 -10.75 22.73
N LEU A 54 -15.62 -9.54 22.21
CA LEU A 54 -16.60 -8.62 22.80
C LEU A 54 -18.07 -8.99 22.50
N ASN A 55 -18.38 -9.75 21.43
CA ASN A 55 -19.75 -10.24 21.21
C ASN A 55 -20.12 -11.43 22.11
N GLU A 56 -19.14 -12.10 22.73
CA GLU A 56 -19.42 -13.03 23.83
C GLU A 56 -19.72 -12.30 25.15
N GLU A 57 -19.19 -11.08 25.34
CA GLU A 57 -19.35 -10.30 26.60
C GLU A 57 -20.47 -9.25 26.50
N GLY A 58 -20.85 -8.86 25.28
CA GLY A 58 -21.80 -7.79 24.98
C GLY A 58 -23.26 -8.21 24.82
N SER A 59 -23.61 -9.45 25.17
CA SER A 59 -25.01 -9.85 25.38
C SER A 59 -25.42 -9.58 26.83
N ARG A 60 -25.42 -8.31 27.25
CA ARG A 60 -26.13 -7.85 28.44
C ARG A 60 -26.62 -6.42 28.29
#